data_AF-A0A7L0HGS1-F1
#
_entry.id   AF-A0A7L0HGS1-F1
#
_cell.length_a   1.000
_cell.length_b   1.000
_cell.length_c   1.000
_cell.angle_alpha   90.00
_cell.angle_beta   90.00
_cell.angle_gamma   90.00
#
_symmetry.space_group_name_H-M   'P 1'
#
loop_
_entity.id
_entity.type
_entity.pdbx_description
1 polymer ?
#
loop_
_entity_poly.entity_id
_entity_poly.type
_entity_poly.pdbx_seq_one_letter_code
_entity_poly.pdbx_strand_id
1 'polypeptide(L)'
;MAYTVTPTPTGPVGSQYCVCKVELSVCGQNLLDRDVTSKSDPFCVLFMEVNGKWVELDRTETAVNNLNPAFSKKFIVDYHFEEVQKLKFALFDQDKSSMQLYEHDFLGEFSCTLGMIVSSKKITRTLLLGNGKPAGKGMITIAAQELSDNRVITLSMAGRKLDKKDLFGKSDPFLEYYKPGDDGKWMLVHRTEVIKYTLDPVWKPFTVPLVSLCDGDVEKLIKVMCYDYDSDGGHDFIGEFQTSVAKMCEAQDAFPLELECINPKKQKKKKNYKNSGIIIVKSCKITRDFSFLDYILGGCQLMFTVGIDFTASNGNPRDPSSLHYINPMGTNEYLSAIWAVGQIIQDYDSDKMFPALGFGAQLPPDWKVSHEFAINFNPTNPFCSGVEGIVQAYSACLPHIRFYGPTNFSPIVNHVARFAAQATQQEAASQYFILLIITDGVISDMDETRHAVVQASKLPMSIIIVGVGNADFAAMEFLDGDSRVLRSHTGEEAVRDIVQFVPFRDFRNAPKETLAKAVLAELPQQVVQYFKHRNLPPINSEPA
;
A
#
# COMPACT_ATOMS: atom_id res chain seq x y z
N MET A 1 2.22 30.19 -40.60
CA MET A 1 3.01 29.65 -39.47
C MET A 1 2.12 28.68 -38.73
N ALA A 2 2.29 27.39 -39.00
CA ALA A 2 1.54 26.32 -38.36
C ALA A 2 2.50 25.61 -37.39
N TYR A 3 2.14 25.62 -36.10
CA TYR A 3 2.91 24.94 -35.06
C TYR A 3 2.48 23.48 -35.02
N THR A 4 3.36 22.59 -35.47
CA THR A 4 3.24 21.14 -35.26
C THR A 4 3.61 20.81 -33.83
N VAL A 5 2.63 20.34 -33.05
CA VAL A 5 2.84 19.74 -31.73
C VAL A 5 3.16 18.26 -31.96
N THR A 6 4.36 17.83 -31.59
CA THR A 6 4.73 16.41 -31.51
C THR A 6 4.02 15.74 -30.34
N PRO A 7 3.40 14.57 -30.52
CA PRO A 7 2.75 13.86 -29.43
C PRO A 7 3.79 13.22 -28.50
N THR A 8 3.62 13.42 -27.20
CA THR A 8 4.29 12.66 -26.14
C THR A 8 3.85 11.18 -26.20
N PRO A 9 4.73 10.20 -25.94
CA PRO A 9 4.34 8.80 -25.92
C PRO A 9 3.41 8.56 -24.73
N THR A 10 2.20 8.11 -25.02
CA THR A 10 1.20 7.64 -24.07
C THR A 10 1.39 6.14 -23.88
N GLY A 11 2.27 5.76 -22.96
CA GLY A 11 2.18 4.44 -22.32
C GLY A 11 1.04 4.47 -21.29
N PRO A 12 0.39 3.33 -20.99
CA PRO A 12 -0.57 3.27 -19.89
C PRO A 12 0.21 3.47 -18.59
N VAL A 13 0.19 4.69 -18.06
CA VAL A 13 0.56 4.93 -16.67
C VAL A 13 -0.55 4.28 -15.86
N GLY A 14 -0.28 3.09 -15.32
CA GLY A 14 -1.14 2.44 -14.34
C GLY A 14 -1.51 3.45 -13.26
N SER A 15 -2.73 3.37 -12.75
CA SER A 15 -3.26 4.27 -11.71
C SER A 15 -2.21 4.50 -10.64
N GLN A 16 -1.96 5.76 -10.30
CA GLN A 16 -1.06 6.15 -9.22
C GLN A 16 -1.68 5.65 -7.90
N TYR A 17 -1.33 4.42 -7.50
CA TYR A 17 -1.96 3.71 -6.39
C TYR A 17 -1.30 4.09 -5.06
N CYS A 18 -2.15 4.50 -4.10
CA CYS A 18 -1.88 4.59 -2.66
C CYS A 18 -1.11 5.80 -2.11
N VAL A 19 -1.43 7.02 -2.56
CA VAL A 19 -1.13 8.21 -1.73
C VAL A 19 -2.16 8.28 -0.59
N CYS A 20 -1.79 7.79 0.59
CA CYS A 20 -2.56 8.02 1.81
C CYS A 20 -1.92 9.17 2.61
N LYS A 21 -2.73 9.89 3.38
CA LYS A 21 -2.24 10.94 4.29
C LYS A 21 -1.93 10.32 5.64
N VAL A 22 -0.80 10.69 6.22
CA VAL A 22 -0.38 10.29 7.55
C VAL A 22 -0.39 11.51 8.45
N GLU A 23 -1.07 11.40 9.59
CA GLU A 23 -0.99 12.33 10.70
C GLU A 23 0.15 11.94 11.64
N LEU A 24 1.01 12.89 11.96
CA LEU A 24 2.11 12.72 12.91
C LEU A 24 1.87 13.58 14.16
N SER A 25 1.77 12.93 15.30
CA SER A 25 1.76 13.54 16.63
C SER A 25 3.18 13.58 17.20
N VAL A 26 3.57 14.69 17.81
CA VAL A 26 4.92 14.87 18.39
C VAL A 26 4.84 15.29 19.86
N CYS A 27 5.69 14.69 20.70
CA CYS A 27 5.93 15.10 22.08
C CYS A 27 7.44 15.17 22.36
N GLY A 28 7.85 16.11 23.20
CA GLY A 28 9.21 16.20 23.76
C GLY A 28 9.25 15.72 25.21
N GLN A 29 10.41 15.25 25.67
CA GLN A 29 10.65 14.85 27.06
C GLN A 29 12.05 15.26 27.50
N ASN A 30 12.17 15.80 28.71
CA ASN A 30 13.44 16.23 29.31
C ASN A 30 14.29 17.10 28.38
N LEU A 31 13.65 18.03 27.66
CA LEU A 31 14.34 18.95 26.75
C LEU A 31 15.37 19.80 27.49
N LEU A 32 16.36 20.30 26.76
CA LEU A 32 17.36 21.21 27.32
C LEU A 32 16.66 22.46 27.84
N ASP A 33 17.12 22.94 28.99
CA ASP A 33 16.70 24.20 29.57
C ASP A 33 17.73 25.26 29.16
N ARG A 34 17.31 26.26 28.39
CA ARG A 34 18.17 27.35 27.90
C ARG A 34 17.93 28.67 28.61
N ASP A 35 16.78 28.77 29.27
CA ASP A 35 16.41 29.93 30.06
C ASP A 35 17.12 29.98 31.41
N VAL A 36 17.45 31.20 31.85
CA VAL A 36 18.14 31.44 33.13
C VAL A 36 17.17 31.52 34.31
N THR A 37 15.96 32.05 34.06
CA THR A 37 14.96 32.35 35.11
C THR A 37 13.64 31.59 34.93
N SER A 38 13.47 30.91 33.81
CA SER A 38 12.28 30.16 33.39
C SER A 38 12.71 28.79 32.85
N LYS A 39 11.73 27.98 32.44
CA LYS A 39 11.98 26.82 31.59
C LYS A 39 11.85 27.26 30.13
N SER A 40 12.56 26.60 29.24
CA SER A 40 12.36 26.75 27.79
C SER A 40 10.88 26.67 27.36
N ASP A 41 10.58 27.43 26.31
CA ASP A 41 9.33 27.55 25.56
C ASP A 41 9.45 26.80 24.21
N PRO A 42 9.45 25.45 24.19
CA PRO A 42 9.75 24.70 22.97
C PRO A 42 8.65 24.75 21.90
N PHE A 43 9.06 24.77 20.64
CA PHE A 43 8.25 24.39 19.48
C PHE A 43 9.03 23.43 18.56
N CYS A 44 8.31 22.64 17.77
CA CYS A 44 8.89 21.66 16.84
C CYS A 44 8.66 22.09 15.39
N VAL A 45 9.69 21.94 14.56
CA VAL A 45 9.67 22.19 13.12
C VAL A 45 9.87 20.88 12.38
N LEU A 46 8.98 20.57 11.44
CA LEU A 46 9.13 19.42 10.56
C LEU A 46 9.76 19.85 9.23
N PHE A 47 10.84 19.18 8.84
CA PHE A 47 11.45 19.29 7.53
C PHE A 47 11.35 17.98 6.76
N MET A 48 11.28 18.07 5.44
CA MET A 48 11.41 16.94 4.52
C MET A 48 12.56 17.20 3.55
N GLU A 49 13.33 16.16 3.23
CA GLU A 49 14.36 16.24 2.21
C GLU A 49 13.74 16.15 0.81
N VAL A 50 13.91 17.18 0.00
CA VAL A 50 13.47 17.25 -1.40
C VAL A 50 14.68 17.60 -2.26
N ASN A 51 15.06 16.71 -3.18
CA ASN A 51 16.22 16.89 -4.07
C ASN A 51 17.52 17.23 -3.32
N GLY A 52 17.78 16.56 -2.20
CA GLY A 52 18.97 16.76 -1.37
C GLY A 52 18.96 18.01 -0.48
N LYS A 53 17.82 18.71 -0.38
CA LYS A 53 17.67 19.92 0.44
C LYS A 53 16.55 19.73 1.45
N TRP A 54 16.78 20.17 2.69
CA TRP A 54 15.75 20.21 3.72
C TRP A 54 14.80 21.39 3.47
N VAL A 55 13.52 21.08 3.30
CA VAL A 55 12.43 22.03 3.13
C VAL A 55 11.55 21.98 4.36
N GLU A 56 11.27 23.14 4.96
CA GLU A 56 10.34 23.25 6.07
C GLU A 56 8.91 22.96 5.59
N LEU A 57 8.22 22.04 6.23
CA LEU A 57 6.83 21.70 5.91
C LEU A 57 5.84 22.46 6.79
N ASP A 58 6.04 22.42 8.11
CA ASP A 58 5.12 23.01 9.09
C ASP A 58 5.79 23.14 10.48
N ARG A 59 5.13 23.84 11.41
CA ARG A 59 5.57 24.03 12.80
C ARG A 59 4.43 23.76 13.79
N THR A 60 4.78 23.33 14.99
CA THR A 60 3.83 23.27 16.11
C THR A 60 3.60 24.65 16.72
N GLU A 61 2.61 24.74 17.59
CA GLU A 61 2.56 25.79 18.59
C GLU A 61 3.73 25.71 19.57
N THR A 62 3.95 26.82 20.29
CA THR A 62 4.94 26.93 21.35
C THR A 62 4.36 26.50 22.69
N ALA A 63 5.02 25.58 23.37
CA ALA A 63 4.65 25.10 24.68
C ALA A 63 5.37 25.90 25.77
N VAL A 64 4.68 26.89 26.35
CA VAL A 64 5.29 27.82 27.31
C VAL A 64 5.75 27.09 28.59
N ASN A 65 7.01 27.32 28.97
CA ASN A 65 7.66 26.91 30.20
C ASN A 65 7.58 25.40 30.46
N ASN A 66 7.84 24.61 29.41
CA ASN A 66 7.57 23.18 29.43
C ASN A 66 8.66 22.35 28.75
N LEU A 67 9.49 21.66 29.54
CA LEU A 67 10.52 20.73 29.05
C LEU A 67 9.98 19.35 28.63
N ASN A 68 8.67 19.11 28.75
CA ASN A 68 7.99 17.87 28.35
C ASN A 68 6.72 18.17 27.54
N PRO A 69 6.84 18.90 26.41
CA PRO A 69 5.68 19.36 25.66
C PRO A 69 4.97 18.19 24.98
N ALA A 70 3.64 18.21 25.00
CA ALA A 70 2.80 17.42 24.12
C ALA A 70 2.09 18.38 23.18
N PHE A 71 2.46 18.37 21.89
CA PHE A 71 1.94 19.34 20.93
C PHE A 71 0.56 18.92 20.41
N SER A 72 -0.36 19.88 20.42
CA SER A 72 -1.71 19.77 19.89
C SER A 72 -1.71 19.78 18.36
N LYS A 73 -0.88 20.62 17.74
CA LYS A 73 -0.70 20.64 16.29
C LYS A 73 -0.16 19.29 15.80
N LYS A 74 -0.80 18.77 14.76
CA LYS A 74 -0.41 17.55 14.06
C LYS A 74 0.19 17.91 12.70
N PHE A 75 1.20 17.16 12.28
CA PHE A 75 1.74 17.29 10.94
C PHE A 75 1.03 16.31 10.00
N ILE A 76 0.64 16.77 8.82
CA ILE A 76 0.01 15.94 7.80
C ILE A 76 1.00 15.78 6.65
N VAL A 77 1.34 14.54 6.32
CA VAL A 77 2.32 14.21 5.28
C VAL A 77 1.70 13.21 4.31
N ASP A 78 1.90 13.43 3.01
CA ASP A 78 1.53 12.45 1.99
C ASP A 78 2.52 11.28 2.04
N TYR A 79 2.02 10.06 2.14
CA TYR A 79 2.82 8.84 2.20
C TYR A 79 2.87 8.15 0.84
N HIS A 80 4.09 7.82 0.42
CA HIS A 80 4.40 7.06 -0.79
C HIS A 80 5.25 5.87 -0.38
N PHE A 81 4.67 4.67 -0.45
CA PHE A 81 5.35 3.44 -0.02
C PHE A 81 6.67 3.24 -0.77
N GLU A 82 6.68 3.59 -2.05
CA GLU A 82 7.76 3.40 -3.00
C GLU A 82 8.84 4.51 -2.97
N GLU A 83 8.82 5.39 -1.96
CA GLU A 83 9.80 6.46 -1.77
C GLU A 83 10.46 6.42 -0.39
N VAL A 84 11.77 6.75 -0.36
CA VAL A 84 12.48 7.03 0.90
C VAL A 84 12.21 8.48 1.30
N GLN A 85 11.12 8.71 2.02
CA GLN A 85 10.72 10.05 2.47
C GLN A 85 11.45 10.42 3.77
N LYS A 86 12.59 11.13 3.66
CA LYS A 86 13.37 11.53 4.84
C LYS A 86 12.78 12.75 5.53
N LEU A 87 12.58 12.63 6.83
CA LEU A 87 12.03 13.63 7.73
C LEU A 87 13.06 14.05 8.77
N LYS A 88 13.01 15.32 9.16
CA LYS A 88 13.78 15.86 10.29
C LYS A 88 12.85 16.66 11.18
N PHE A 89 12.87 16.33 12.46
CA PHE A 89 12.16 17.04 13.52
C PHE A 89 13.19 17.84 14.32
N ALA A 90 13.08 19.17 14.31
CA ALA A 90 13.99 20.05 15.02
C ALA A 90 13.22 20.85 16.07
N LEU A 91 13.69 20.84 17.31
CA LEU A 91 13.09 21.58 18.42
C LEU A 91 13.92 22.82 18.73
N PHE A 92 13.22 23.92 18.98
CA PHE A 92 13.78 25.22 19.30
C PHE A 92 13.07 25.81 20.52
N ASP A 93 13.78 26.63 21.27
CA ASP A 93 13.27 27.44 22.36
C ASP A 93 12.89 28.83 21.83
N GLN A 94 11.66 29.28 22.08
CA GLN A 94 11.18 30.54 21.53
C GLN A 94 11.61 31.74 22.39
N ASP A 95 12.75 32.34 22.07
CA ASP A 95 13.24 33.55 22.75
C ASP A 95 12.57 34.85 22.25
N LYS A 96 12.08 34.83 21.00
CA LYS A 96 11.59 36.03 20.29
C LYS A 96 10.29 35.79 19.55
N SER A 97 9.57 36.87 19.24
CA SER A 97 8.43 36.83 18.32
C SER A 97 8.85 36.84 16.83
N SER A 98 9.94 36.15 16.47
CA SER A 98 10.42 36.01 15.09
C SER A 98 10.06 34.65 14.51
N MET A 99 9.80 34.59 13.20
CA MET A 99 9.65 33.32 12.48
C MET A 99 10.99 32.74 12.02
N GLN A 100 12.09 33.48 12.16
CA GLN A 100 13.40 33.07 11.64
C GLN A 100 14.11 32.16 12.63
N LEU A 101 14.45 30.92 12.22
CA LEU A 101 14.95 29.89 13.14
C LEU A 101 16.29 30.20 13.79
N TYR A 102 17.15 30.99 13.14
CA TYR A 102 18.44 31.38 13.70
C TYR A 102 18.32 32.36 14.88
N GLU A 103 17.12 32.91 15.13
CA GLU A 103 16.84 33.80 16.25
C GLU A 103 16.41 33.08 17.53
N HIS A 104 16.27 31.74 17.47
CA HIS A 104 15.78 30.88 18.54
C HIS A 104 16.86 29.88 18.97
N ASP A 105 16.90 29.54 20.25
CA ASP A 105 17.87 28.60 20.77
C ASP A 105 17.56 27.14 20.37
N PHE A 106 18.55 26.45 19.81
CA PHE A 106 18.38 25.08 19.35
C PHE A 106 18.41 24.06 20.50
N LEU A 107 17.35 23.26 20.61
CA LEU A 107 17.17 22.25 21.66
C LEU A 107 17.58 20.85 21.20
N GLY A 108 17.55 20.57 19.91
CA GLY A 108 18.01 19.31 19.31
C GLY A 108 17.17 18.86 18.12
N GLU A 109 17.67 17.89 17.37
CA GLU A 109 16.97 17.31 16.22
C GLU A 109 16.97 15.78 16.25
N PHE A 110 16.04 15.20 15.50
CA PHE A 110 16.00 13.78 15.16
C PHE A 110 15.60 13.63 13.70
N SER A 111 16.36 12.82 12.95
CA SER A 111 16.08 12.51 11.54
C SER A 111 15.77 11.03 11.36
N CYS A 112 14.79 10.72 10.53
CA CYS A 112 14.36 9.36 10.19
C CYS A 112 13.63 9.36 8.84
N THR A 113 13.14 8.20 8.40
CA THR A 113 12.22 8.13 7.25
C THR A 113 10.77 8.05 7.75
N LEU A 114 9.82 8.47 6.92
CA LEU A 114 8.39 8.26 7.22
C LEU A 114 8.06 6.77 7.35
N GLY A 115 8.67 5.92 6.52
CA GLY A 115 8.57 4.45 6.58
C GLY A 115 8.86 3.90 7.98
N MET A 116 9.95 4.34 8.62
CA MET A 116 10.30 3.92 9.99
C MET A 116 9.25 4.30 11.03
N ILE A 117 8.60 5.46 10.87
CA ILE A 117 7.58 5.92 11.82
C ILE A 117 6.32 5.07 11.67
N VAL A 118 5.85 4.85 10.44
CA VAL A 118 4.61 4.11 10.19
C VAL A 118 4.75 2.63 10.51
N SER A 119 5.89 2.00 10.24
CA SER A 119 6.13 0.60 10.60
C SER A 119 6.20 0.37 12.11
N SER A 120 6.66 1.36 12.86
CA SER A 120 6.72 1.29 14.33
C SER A 120 5.42 1.76 15.00
N LYS A 121 4.53 2.45 14.27
CA LYS A 121 3.37 3.23 14.75
C LYS A 121 3.72 4.37 15.72
N LYS A 122 4.68 4.16 16.61
CA LYS A 122 5.21 5.12 17.58
C LYS A 122 6.69 4.88 17.82
N ILE A 123 7.49 5.93 17.71
CA ILE A 123 8.93 5.89 17.98
C ILE A 123 9.30 6.89 19.07
N THR A 124 10.20 6.50 19.96
CA THR A 124 10.85 7.41 20.93
C THR A 124 12.35 7.35 20.74
N ARG A 125 12.99 8.51 20.58
CA ARG A 125 14.43 8.63 20.26
C ARG A 125 15.06 9.81 20.99
N THR A 126 16.36 9.71 21.25
CA THR A 126 17.16 10.80 21.81
C THR A 126 17.37 11.90 20.77
N LEU A 127 17.25 13.16 21.20
CA LEU A 127 17.57 14.32 20.36
C LEU A 127 19.08 14.54 20.28
N LEU A 128 19.55 15.00 19.12
CA LEU A 128 20.95 15.30 18.86
C LEU A 128 21.16 16.79 18.64
N LEU A 129 22.29 17.30 19.10
CA LEU A 129 22.76 18.65 18.78
C LEU A 129 23.39 18.69 17.38
N GLY A 130 23.62 19.88 16.82
CA GLY A 130 24.20 20.04 15.48
C GLY A 130 25.61 19.46 15.30
N ASN A 131 26.29 19.08 16.40
CA ASN A 131 27.56 18.37 16.39
C ASN A 131 27.42 16.84 16.54
N GLY A 132 26.19 16.31 16.47
CA GLY A 132 25.87 14.89 16.61
C GLY A 132 25.87 14.35 18.04
N LYS A 133 26.17 15.17 19.06
CA LYS A 133 26.13 14.73 20.47
C LYS A 133 24.69 14.71 21.00
N PRO A 134 24.37 13.84 21.97
CA PRO A 134 23.07 13.88 22.64
C PRO A 134 22.75 15.26 23.24
N ALA A 135 21.53 15.73 23.01
CA ALA A 135 21.00 16.97 23.59
C ALA A 135 20.57 16.74 25.05
N GLY A 136 21.54 16.50 25.93
CA GLY A 136 21.29 16.16 27.32
C GLY A 136 20.51 14.85 27.46
N LYS A 137 19.37 14.89 28.16
CA LYS A 137 18.41 13.77 28.28
C LYS A 137 17.19 13.94 27.37
N GLY A 138 17.24 14.92 26.45
CA GLY A 138 16.15 15.27 25.56
C GLY A 138 15.75 14.09 24.68
N MET A 139 14.47 13.76 24.68
CA MET A 139 13.88 12.77 23.81
C MET A 139 12.71 13.37 23.04
N ILE A 140 12.46 12.82 21.86
CA ILE A 140 11.29 13.08 21.05
C ILE A 140 10.52 11.77 20.89
N THR A 141 9.19 11.86 20.99
CA THR A 141 8.26 10.78 20.67
C THR A 141 7.39 11.22 19.51
N ILE A 142 7.32 10.39 18.47
CA ILE A 142 6.50 10.61 17.28
C ILE A 142 5.55 9.43 17.14
N ALA A 143 4.26 9.69 16.93
CA ALA A 143 3.26 8.67 16.67
C ALA A 143 2.53 8.96 15.35
N ALA A 144 2.29 7.92 14.56
CA ALA A 144 1.64 7.99 13.25
C ALA A 144 0.23 7.38 13.27
N GLN A 145 -0.66 7.99 12.49
CA GLN A 145 -1.99 7.48 12.19
C GLN A 145 -2.32 7.74 10.72
N GLU A 146 -3.00 6.81 10.06
CA GLU A 146 -3.54 7.04 8.72
C GLU A 146 -4.78 7.93 8.79
N LEU A 147 -4.81 8.98 7.97
CA LEU A 147 -5.99 9.85 7.79
C LEU A 147 -6.83 9.33 6.63
N SER A 148 -7.58 8.27 6.88
CA SER A 148 -8.55 7.73 5.94
C SER A 148 -9.77 7.16 6.68
N ASP A 149 -10.95 7.32 6.07
CA ASP A 149 -12.15 6.60 6.49
C ASP A 149 -12.34 5.39 5.57
N ASN A 150 -11.69 4.30 5.96
CA ASN A 150 -11.72 3.01 5.27
C ASN A 150 -12.98 2.20 5.61
N ARG A 151 -14.03 2.81 6.18
CA ARG A 151 -15.29 2.10 6.44
C ARG A 151 -16.05 1.89 5.14
N VAL A 152 -16.57 0.68 4.97
CA VAL A 152 -17.48 0.31 3.90
C VAL A 152 -18.80 -0.15 4.48
N ILE A 153 -19.89 0.09 3.77
CA ILE A 153 -21.23 -0.35 4.13
C ILE A 153 -21.67 -1.42 3.14
N THR A 154 -22.08 -2.58 3.66
CA THR A 154 -22.67 -3.68 2.90
C THR A 154 -24.17 -3.74 3.16
N LEU A 155 -24.97 -3.60 2.10
CA LEU A 155 -26.42 -3.55 2.16
C LEU A 155 -27.04 -4.74 1.44
N SER A 156 -28.06 -5.35 2.05
CA SER A 156 -28.94 -6.33 1.42
C SER A 156 -30.36 -5.78 1.37
N MET A 157 -30.92 -5.66 0.17
CA MET A 157 -32.16 -4.92 -0.08
C MET A 157 -33.24 -5.79 -0.74
N ALA A 158 -34.50 -5.48 -0.47
CA ALA A 158 -35.64 -6.05 -1.18
C ALA A 158 -36.76 -5.03 -1.33
N GLY A 159 -37.65 -5.24 -2.30
CA GLY A 159 -38.90 -4.52 -2.45
C GLY A 159 -40.08 -5.42 -2.14
N ARG A 160 -41.22 -4.82 -1.78
CA ARG A 160 -42.48 -5.53 -1.59
C ARG A 160 -43.64 -4.69 -2.09
N LYS A 161 -44.52 -5.31 -2.87
CA LYS A 161 -45.73 -4.69 -3.44
C LYS A 161 -45.44 -3.34 -4.10
N LEU A 162 -44.34 -3.26 -4.87
CA LEU A 162 -44.02 -2.08 -5.67
C LEU A 162 -45.13 -1.79 -6.68
N ASP A 163 -45.32 -0.52 -7.02
CA ASP A 163 -46.29 -0.13 -8.03
C ASP A 163 -45.96 -0.74 -9.39
N LYS A 164 -46.96 -1.38 -10.00
CA LYS A 164 -46.92 -1.83 -11.38
C LYS A 164 -46.88 -0.61 -12.32
N LYS A 165 -45.93 -0.58 -13.25
CA LYS A 165 -45.75 0.48 -14.23
C LYS A 165 -46.04 0.03 -15.66
N ASP A 166 -45.65 -1.19 -16.01
CA ASP A 166 -45.95 -1.78 -17.31
C ASP A 166 -47.44 -2.10 -17.56
N LEU A 167 -47.89 -1.80 -18.78
CA LEU A 167 -49.24 -2.14 -19.27
C LEU A 167 -49.43 -3.67 -19.38
N PHE A 168 -48.44 -4.39 -19.93
CA PHE A 168 -48.50 -5.83 -20.20
C PHE A 168 -47.41 -6.64 -19.48
N GLY A 169 -47.07 -6.28 -18.25
CA GLY A 169 -46.11 -7.04 -17.43
C GLY A 169 -46.12 -6.63 -15.97
N LYS A 170 -45.19 -7.11 -15.16
CA LYS A 170 -44.84 -6.46 -13.88
C LYS A 170 -43.64 -5.57 -14.14
N SER A 171 -43.42 -4.58 -13.28
CA SER A 171 -42.24 -3.71 -13.34
C SER A 171 -40.93 -4.52 -13.30
N ASP A 172 -39.88 -3.90 -13.79
CA ASP A 172 -38.47 -4.26 -13.79
C ASP A 172 -37.68 -3.34 -12.81
N PRO A 173 -37.89 -3.44 -11.48
CA PRO A 173 -37.40 -2.45 -10.53
C PRO A 173 -35.88 -2.47 -10.29
N PHE A 174 -35.32 -1.26 -10.12
CA PHE A 174 -33.97 -1.02 -9.60
C PHE A 174 -33.94 0.17 -8.62
N LEU A 175 -32.87 0.26 -7.82
CA LEU A 175 -32.65 1.35 -6.87
C LEU A 175 -31.46 2.22 -7.29
N GLU A 176 -31.58 3.51 -7.00
CA GLU A 176 -30.50 4.49 -7.09
C GLU A 176 -30.31 5.19 -5.75
N TYR A 177 -29.06 5.22 -5.28
CA TYR A 177 -28.65 5.85 -4.04
C TYR A 177 -27.97 7.18 -4.35
N TYR A 178 -28.39 8.22 -3.65
CA TYR A 178 -27.91 9.57 -3.85
C TYR A 178 -27.45 10.18 -2.52
N LYS A 179 -26.34 10.93 -2.59
CA LYS A 179 -25.89 11.80 -1.50
C LYS A 179 -26.10 13.27 -1.85
N PRO A 180 -26.28 14.17 -0.86
CA PRO A 180 -26.29 15.60 -1.14
C PRO A 180 -24.86 16.07 -1.46
N GLY A 181 -24.69 16.75 -2.58
CA GLY A 181 -23.45 17.45 -2.94
C GLY A 181 -23.36 18.82 -2.30
N ASP A 182 -22.17 19.41 -2.37
CA ASP A 182 -21.88 20.72 -1.77
C ASP A 182 -22.68 21.86 -2.40
N ASP A 183 -23.12 21.69 -3.64
CA ASP A 183 -23.99 22.61 -4.38
C ASP A 183 -25.49 22.41 -4.09
N GLY A 184 -25.82 21.52 -3.15
CA GLY A 184 -27.19 21.14 -2.79
C GLY A 184 -27.87 20.21 -3.79
N LYS A 185 -27.18 19.76 -4.86
CA LYS A 185 -27.73 18.76 -5.79
C LYS A 185 -27.51 17.35 -5.29
N TRP A 186 -28.39 16.43 -5.68
CA TRP A 186 -28.22 15.00 -5.39
C TRP A 186 -27.23 14.38 -6.37
N MET A 187 -26.21 13.69 -5.86
CA MET A 187 -25.19 13.00 -6.65
C MET A 187 -25.38 11.50 -6.54
N LEU A 188 -25.44 10.81 -7.68
CA LEU A 188 -25.60 9.36 -7.74
C LEU A 188 -24.35 8.67 -7.19
N VAL A 189 -24.54 7.78 -6.23
CA VAL A 189 -23.47 7.01 -5.57
C VAL A 189 -23.47 5.57 -6.06
N HIS A 190 -24.65 4.95 -6.15
CA HIS A 190 -24.79 3.54 -6.49
C HIS A 190 -26.11 3.26 -7.19
N ARG A 191 -26.08 2.28 -8.09
CA ARG A 191 -27.27 1.74 -8.77
C ARG A 191 -27.24 0.21 -8.67
N THR A 192 -28.34 -0.39 -8.24
CA THR A 192 -28.48 -1.85 -8.19
C THR A 192 -28.69 -2.43 -9.59
N GLU A 193 -28.65 -3.76 -9.71
CA GLU A 193 -29.14 -4.41 -10.92
C GLU A 193 -30.65 -4.24 -11.10
N VAL A 194 -31.10 -4.45 -12.33
CA VAL A 194 -32.51 -4.51 -12.71
C VAL A 194 -33.04 -5.92 -12.48
N ILE A 195 -34.12 -6.07 -11.72
CA ILE A 195 -34.80 -7.36 -11.54
C ILE A 195 -36.07 -7.37 -12.38
N LYS A 196 -36.11 -8.22 -13.40
CA LYS A 196 -37.23 -8.22 -14.35
C LYS A 196 -38.51 -8.86 -13.79
N TYR A 197 -39.65 -8.33 -14.22
CA TYR A 197 -40.98 -8.90 -14.08
C TYR A 197 -41.38 -9.21 -12.63
N THR A 198 -41.19 -8.25 -11.72
CA THR A 198 -41.52 -8.43 -10.30
C THR A 198 -41.96 -7.14 -9.61
N LEU A 199 -42.84 -7.27 -8.61
CA LEU A 199 -43.20 -6.19 -7.69
C LEU A 199 -42.58 -6.41 -6.30
N ASP A 200 -41.86 -7.52 -6.13
CA ASP A 200 -41.24 -7.95 -4.88
C ASP A 200 -39.77 -8.33 -5.15
N PRO A 201 -38.93 -7.39 -5.65
CA PRO A 201 -37.56 -7.69 -6.03
C PRO A 201 -36.69 -8.03 -4.83
N VAL A 202 -35.67 -8.86 -5.07
CA VAL A 202 -34.55 -9.05 -4.14
C VAL A 202 -33.28 -8.76 -4.94
N TRP A 203 -32.62 -7.65 -4.62
CA TRP A 203 -31.37 -7.27 -5.26
C TRP A 203 -30.20 -7.97 -4.61
N LYS A 204 -29.11 -8.16 -5.36
CA LYS A 204 -27.84 -8.67 -4.86
C LYS A 204 -27.30 -7.73 -3.79
N PRO A 205 -26.67 -8.26 -2.73
CA PRO A 205 -25.93 -7.43 -1.79
C PRO A 205 -24.86 -6.62 -2.51
N PHE A 206 -24.67 -5.38 -2.06
CA PHE A 206 -23.64 -4.50 -2.60
C PHE A 206 -22.89 -3.81 -1.47
N THR A 207 -21.65 -3.42 -1.77
CA THR A 207 -20.75 -2.73 -0.84
C THR A 207 -20.30 -1.41 -1.45
N VAL A 208 -20.34 -0.33 -0.68
CA VAL A 208 -19.83 0.99 -1.09
C VAL A 208 -19.01 1.63 0.03
N PRO A 209 -18.03 2.49 -0.29
CA PRO A 209 -17.35 3.29 0.73
C PRO A 209 -18.33 4.19 1.47
N LEU A 210 -18.22 4.27 2.79
CA LEU A 210 -19.12 5.07 3.63
C LEU A 210 -18.99 6.57 3.31
N VAL A 211 -17.77 7.03 3.01
CA VAL A 211 -17.50 8.38 2.51
C VAL A 211 -18.19 8.68 1.18
N SER A 212 -18.30 7.70 0.29
CA SER A 212 -19.01 7.88 -0.98
C SER A 212 -20.52 8.00 -0.77
N LEU A 213 -21.08 7.28 0.21
CA LEU A 213 -22.52 7.24 0.47
C LEU A 213 -23.01 8.43 1.31
N CYS A 214 -22.30 8.79 2.37
CA CYS A 214 -22.78 9.79 3.34
C CYS A 214 -21.65 10.69 3.90
N ASP A 215 -20.51 10.78 3.21
CA ASP A 215 -19.33 11.54 3.64
C ASP A 215 -18.78 11.10 5.01
N GLY A 216 -19.02 9.82 5.37
CA GLY A 216 -18.58 9.23 6.65
C GLY A 216 -19.50 9.56 7.83
N ASP A 217 -20.45 10.48 7.67
CA ASP A 217 -21.43 10.84 8.68
C ASP A 217 -22.66 9.92 8.58
N VAL A 218 -22.82 9.03 9.56
CA VAL A 218 -23.88 8.02 9.56
C VAL A 218 -25.27 8.61 9.80
N GLU A 219 -25.37 9.83 10.32
CA GLU A 219 -26.64 10.53 10.56
C GLU A 219 -27.10 11.33 9.33
N LYS A 220 -26.19 11.61 8.40
CA LYS A 220 -26.48 12.38 7.20
C LYS A 220 -27.53 11.68 6.34
N LEU A 221 -28.55 12.43 5.93
CA LEU A 221 -29.63 11.91 5.10
C LEU A 221 -29.14 11.66 3.67
N ILE A 222 -29.38 10.44 3.20
CA ILE A 222 -29.25 10.02 1.81
C ILE A 222 -30.63 9.88 1.19
N LYS A 223 -30.70 9.95 -0.14
CA LYS A 223 -31.93 9.76 -0.90
C LYS A 223 -31.84 8.48 -1.71
N VAL A 224 -32.89 7.67 -1.64
CA VAL A 224 -33.02 6.44 -2.42
C VAL A 224 -34.22 6.58 -3.33
N MET A 225 -34.02 6.31 -4.61
CA MET A 225 -35.07 6.33 -5.64
C MET A 225 -35.27 4.94 -6.20
N CYS A 226 -36.52 4.56 -6.43
CA CYS A 226 -36.90 3.32 -7.08
C CYS A 226 -37.52 3.64 -8.44
N TYR A 227 -37.02 2.97 -9.47
CA TYR A 227 -37.43 3.13 -10.86
C TYR A 227 -37.82 1.78 -11.46
N ASP A 228 -38.68 1.85 -12.46
CA ASP A 228 -38.94 0.77 -13.40
C ASP A 228 -38.04 0.93 -14.63
N TYR A 229 -37.38 -0.14 -15.07
CA TYR A 229 -36.47 -0.08 -16.21
C TYR A 229 -37.20 -0.13 -17.55
N ASP A 230 -37.17 0.98 -18.29
CA ASP A 230 -37.52 1.01 -19.71
C ASP A 230 -36.29 0.98 -20.64
N SER A 231 -36.38 0.21 -21.73
CA SER A 231 -35.30 0.05 -22.71
C SER A 231 -34.96 1.31 -23.52
N ASP A 232 -35.85 2.30 -23.54
CA ASP A 232 -35.66 3.58 -24.22
C ASP A 232 -34.90 4.63 -23.37
N GLY A 233 -34.55 4.27 -22.13
CA GLY A 233 -33.87 5.14 -21.16
C GLY A 233 -34.81 6.08 -20.39
N GLY A 234 -36.12 6.06 -20.68
CA GLY A 234 -37.15 6.88 -20.04
C GLY A 234 -37.69 6.28 -18.73
N HIS A 235 -36.82 5.66 -17.93
CA HIS A 235 -37.18 4.83 -16.77
C HIS A 235 -38.30 5.42 -15.89
N ASP A 236 -39.32 4.60 -15.66
CA ASP A 236 -40.55 5.04 -15.03
C ASP A 236 -40.41 5.17 -13.50
N PHE A 237 -40.53 6.38 -12.96
CA PHE A 237 -40.35 6.61 -11.52
C PHE A 237 -41.43 5.91 -10.68
N ILE A 238 -41.03 5.02 -9.77
CA ILE A 238 -41.91 4.32 -8.83
C ILE A 238 -42.11 5.19 -7.59
N GLY A 239 -41.04 5.52 -6.87
CA GLY A 239 -41.09 6.33 -5.65
C GLY A 239 -39.70 6.58 -5.05
N GLU A 240 -39.67 7.34 -3.96
CA GLU A 240 -38.44 7.73 -3.26
C GLU A 240 -38.63 7.74 -1.74
N PHE A 241 -37.52 7.71 -1.01
CA PHE A 241 -37.47 7.99 0.41
C PHE A 241 -36.12 8.61 0.78
N GLN A 242 -36.04 9.21 1.96
CA GLN A 242 -34.79 9.60 2.58
C GLN A 242 -34.58 8.78 3.86
N THR A 243 -33.33 8.41 4.13
CA THR A 243 -32.92 7.68 5.33
C THR A 243 -31.49 8.06 5.69
N SER A 244 -31.02 7.64 6.87
CA SER A 244 -29.60 7.72 7.24
C SER A 244 -29.00 6.32 7.34
N VAL A 245 -27.67 6.22 7.35
CA VAL A 245 -26.99 4.95 7.60
C VAL A 245 -27.30 4.44 9.01
N ALA A 246 -27.32 5.33 10.01
CA ALA A 246 -27.72 5.01 11.38
C ALA A 246 -29.10 4.35 11.42
N LYS A 247 -30.07 4.88 10.65
CA LYS A 247 -31.40 4.30 10.52
C LYS A 247 -31.37 2.93 9.84
N MET A 248 -30.62 2.79 8.74
CA MET A 248 -30.49 1.50 8.05
C MET A 248 -29.85 0.41 8.94
N CYS A 249 -28.92 0.77 9.82
CA CYS A 249 -28.30 -0.14 10.80
C CYS A 249 -29.27 -0.68 11.87
N GLU A 250 -30.48 -0.13 12.01
CA GLU A 250 -31.52 -0.74 12.84
C GLU A 250 -32.01 -2.08 12.28
N ALA A 251 -31.78 -2.35 10.99
CA ALA A 251 -32.10 -3.63 10.38
C ALA A 251 -31.22 -4.75 10.96
N GLN A 252 -31.87 -5.76 11.54
CA GLN A 252 -31.22 -6.98 12.02
C GLN A 252 -31.67 -8.16 11.16
N ASP A 253 -30.87 -9.24 11.09
CA ASP A 253 -31.18 -10.39 10.25
C ASP A 253 -32.57 -11.02 10.54
N ALA A 254 -33.07 -10.90 11.78
CA ALA A 254 -34.42 -11.33 12.18
C ALA A 254 -35.50 -10.23 12.07
N PHE A 255 -35.12 -8.96 12.02
CA PHE A 255 -36.01 -7.80 12.06
C PHE A 255 -35.59 -6.80 10.98
N PRO A 256 -36.07 -6.99 9.73
CA PRO A 256 -35.73 -6.09 8.65
C PRO A 256 -36.37 -4.72 8.85
N LEU A 257 -35.69 -3.67 8.41
CA LEU A 257 -36.24 -2.32 8.41
C LEU A 257 -37.08 -2.11 7.16
N GLU A 258 -38.33 -1.67 7.34
CA GLU A 258 -39.25 -1.34 6.25
C GLU A 258 -39.35 0.19 6.08
N LEU A 259 -39.14 0.66 4.85
CA LEU A 259 -39.19 2.06 4.46
C LEU A 259 -40.25 2.24 3.37
N GLU A 260 -41.17 3.16 3.58
CA GLU A 260 -42.22 3.42 2.60
C GLU A 260 -41.64 4.11 1.36
N CYS A 261 -41.90 3.53 0.17
CA CYS A 261 -41.52 4.14 -1.09
C CYS A 261 -42.59 5.15 -1.50
N ILE A 262 -42.27 6.44 -1.54
CA ILE A 262 -43.27 7.50 -1.75
C ILE A 262 -43.11 8.11 -3.14
N ASN A 263 -44.19 8.11 -3.94
CA ASN A 263 -44.28 8.89 -5.16
C ASN A 263 -44.90 10.27 -4.86
N PRO A 264 -44.12 11.38 -4.90
CA PRO A 264 -44.63 12.70 -4.53
C PRO A 264 -45.78 13.18 -5.43
N LYS A 265 -45.79 12.76 -6.71
CA LYS A 265 -46.87 13.09 -7.65
C LYS A 265 -48.17 12.38 -7.27
N LYS A 266 -48.11 11.11 -6.86
CA LYS A 266 -49.29 10.35 -6.39
C LYS A 266 -49.78 10.87 -5.04
N GLN A 267 -48.87 11.16 -4.10
CA GLN A 267 -49.20 11.69 -2.78
C GLN A 267 -49.98 13.02 -2.87
N LYS A 268 -49.59 13.91 -3.78
CA LYS A 268 -50.31 15.18 -4.02
C LYS A 268 -51.68 14.99 -4.70
N LYS A 269 -51.84 13.97 -5.54
CA LYS A 269 -53.02 13.79 -6.41
C LYS A 269 -54.10 12.87 -5.84
N LYS A 270 -53.73 11.87 -5.02
CA LYS A 270 -54.62 10.79 -4.58
C LYS A 270 -54.89 10.89 -3.08
N LYS A 271 -56.15 11.16 -2.70
CA LYS A 271 -56.57 11.32 -1.29
C LYS A 271 -56.28 10.11 -0.39
N ASN A 272 -56.35 8.88 -0.93
CA ASN A 272 -56.16 7.64 -0.17
C ASN A 272 -54.82 6.96 -0.49
N TYR A 273 -53.83 7.70 -0.98
CA TYR A 273 -52.51 7.16 -1.27
C TYR A 273 -51.75 6.88 0.04
N LYS A 274 -51.22 5.66 0.16
CA LYS A 274 -50.35 5.26 1.27
C LYS A 274 -48.88 5.31 0.84
N ASN A 275 -48.50 4.42 -0.08
CA ASN A 275 -47.17 4.34 -0.65
C ASN A 275 -47.22 3.68 -2.05
N SER A 276 -46.08 3.64 -2.72
CA SER A 276 -45.83 3.00 -4.02
C SER A 276 -45.10 1.66 -3.84
N GLY A 277 -45.30 1.04 -2.68
CA GLY A 277 -44.61 -0.16 -2.21
C GLY A 277 -43.68 0.13 -1.01
N ILE A 278 -43.03 -0.93 -0.54
CA ILE A 278 -42.14 -0.90 0.62
C ILE A 278 -40.75 -1.36 0.17
N ILE A 279 -39.72 -0.59 0.54
CA ILE A 279 -38.32 -0.99 0.42
C ILE A 279 -37.86 -1.52 1.77
N ILE A 280 -37.20 -2.67 1.75
CA ILE A 280 -36.84 -3.46 2.91
C ILE A 280 -35.31 -3.54 2.96
N VAL A 281 -34.72 -3.02 4.04
CA VAL A 281 -33.32 -3.28 4.38
C VAL A 281 -33.28 -4.59 5.16
N LYS A 282 -32.74 -5.64 4.54
CA LYS A 282 -32.60 -6.96 5.17
C LYS A 282 -31.40 -7.03 6.12
N SER A 283 -30.30 -6.39 5.72
CA SER A 283 -29.06 -6.35 6.50
C SER A 283 -28.28 -5.10 6.12
N CYS A 284 -27.68 -4.46 7.11
CA CYS A 284 -26.81 -3.29 6.95
C CYS A 284 -25.59 -3.49 7.87
N LYS A 285 -24.42 -3.73 7.26
CA LYS A 285 -23.18 -3.99 8.01
C LYS A 285 -22.13 -2.97 7.63
N ILE A 286 -21.63 -2.24 8.63
CA ILE A 286 -20.46 -1.37 8.47
C ILE A 286 -19.25 -2.17 8.92
N THR A 287 -18.28 -2.32 8.02
CA THR A 287 -17.01 -2.99 8.27
C THR A 287 -15.86 -2.08 7.85
N ARG A 288 -14.66 -2.35 8.35
CA ARG A 288 -13.45 -1.66 7.88
C ARG A 288 -12.84 -2.44 6.73
N ASP A 289 -12.58 -1.75 5.63
CA ASP A 289 -11.87 -2.28 4.47
C ASP A 289 -10.39 -1.88 4.55
N PHE A 290 -9.58 -2.71 5.22
CA PHE A 290 -8.21 -2.34 5.58
C PHE A 290 -7.34 -1.96 4.37
N SER A 291 -6.64 -0.83 4.49
CA SER A 291 -5.63 -0.39 3.53
C SER A 291 -4.30 -1.13 3.73
N PHE A 292 -3.32 -0.87 2.85
CA PHE A 292 -1.95 -1.32 3.08
C PHE A 292 -1.36 -0.73 4.37
N LEU A 293 -1.57 0.57 4.60
CA LEU A 293 -1.01 1.25 5.76
C LEU A 293 -1.69 0.81 7.07
N ASP A 294 -2.96 0.41 7.04
CA ASP A 294 -3.64 -0.24 8.16
C ASP A 294 -2.89 -1.51 8.61
N TYR A 295 -2.40 -2.33 7.67
CA TYR A 295 -1.61 -3.52 7.98
C TYR A 295 -0.23 -3.15 8.56
N ILE A 296 0.46 -2.18 7.96
CA ILE A 296 1.79 -1.73 8.42
C ILE A 296 1.71 -1.08 9.80
N LEU A 297 0.82 -0.11 10.03
CA LEU A 297 0.57 0.50 11.34
C LEU A 297 0.05 -0.55 12.34
N GLY A 298 -0.62 -1.59 11.84
CA GLY A 298 -1.05 -2.74 12.60
C GLY A 298 0.09 -3.63 13.09
N GLY A 299 1.33 -3.44 12.61
CA GLY A 299 2.51 -4.23 12.99
C GLY A 299 2.88 -5.33 12.00
N CYS A 300 2.32 -5.34 10.79
CA CYS A 300 2.74 -6.24 9.73
C CYS A 300 4.19 -5.95 9.31
N GLN A 301 5.02 -6.99 9.22
CA GLN A 301 6.41 -6.90 8.78
C GLN A 301 6.58 -7.43 7.35
N LEU A 302 7.41 -6.75 6.58
CA LEU A 302 7.76 -7.14 5.21
C LEU A 302 9.13 -7.85 5.21
N MET A 303 9.10 -9.18 5.18
CA MET A 303 10.28 -10.04 5.28
C MET A 303 11.00 -10.10 3.92
N PHE A 304 12.16 -9.45 3.81
CA PHE A 304 12.85 -9.26 2.53
C PHE A 304 13.97 -10.26 2.26
N THR A 305 13.93 -10.94 1.11
CA THR A 305 14.98 -11.86 0.62
C THR A 305 15.46 -11.42 -0.76
N VAL A 306 16.77 -11.48 -0.99
CA VAL A 306 17.39 -11.15 -2.28
C VAL A 306 17.98 -12.40 -2.93
N GLY A 307 17.59 -12.67 -4.16
CA GLY A 307 18.12 -13.68 -5.07
C GLY A 307 18.94 -13.03 -6.19
N ILE A 308 20.22 -13.39 -6.28
CA ILE A 308 21.16 -12.82 -7.24
C ILE A 308 21.59 -13.91 -8.22
N ASP A 309 21.33 -13.66 -9.50
CA ASP A 309 21.83 -14.47 -10.60
C ASP A 309 23.35 -14.35 -10.71
N PHE A 310 24.06 -15.47 -10.76
CA PHE A 310 25.49 -15.54 -11.01
C PHE A 310 25.80 -16.47 -12.20
N THR A 311 24.91 -16.52 -13.18
CA THR A 311 25.10 -17.32 -14.39
C THR A 311 26.12 -16.71 -15.34
N ALA A 312 26.69 -17.55 -16.20
CA ALA A 312 27.80 -17.23 -17.10
C ALA A 312 27.42 -16.19 -18.18
N SER A 313 26.12 -16.01 -18.47
CA SER A 313 25.62 -14.95 -19.37
C SER A 313 26.07 -13.55 -18.93
N ASN A 314 26.26 -13.35 -17.63
CA ASN A 314 26.70 -12.07 -17.06
C ASN A 314 28.16 -11.69 -17.37
N GLY A 315 28.95 -12.61 -17.93
CA GLY A 315 30.38 -12.42 -18.17
C GLY A 315 31.23 -12.47 -16.89
N ASN A 316 32.55 -12.55 -17.04
CA ASN A 316 33.46 -12.65 -15.90
C ASN A 316 33.47 -11.35 -15.09
N PRO A 317 33.25 -11.36 -13.77
CA PRO A 317 33.12 -10.15 -12.95
C PRO A 317 34.40 -9.30 -12.88
N ARG A 318 35.54 -9.81 -13.34
CA ARG A 318 36.79 -9.05 -13.48
C ARG A 318 36.83 -8.20 -14.76
N ASP A 319 35.99 -8.49 -15.74
CA ASP A 319 35.97 -7.82 -17.03
C ASP A 319 35.03 -6.60 -16.96
N PRO A 320 35.45 -5.41 -17.41
CA PRO A 320 34.61 -4.20 -17.38
C PRO A 320 33.28 -4.29 -18.14
N SER A 321 33.13 -5.26 -19.05
CA SER A 321 31.90 -5.52 -19.80
C SER A 321 30.91 -6.41 -19.05
N SER A 322 31.30 -7.02 -17.93
CA SER A 322 30.41 -7.87 -17.14
C SER A 322 29.36 -7.05 -16.42
N LEU A 323 28.15 -7.60 -16.31
CA LEU A 323 27.07 -7.00 -15.53
C LEU A 323 27.35 -7.03 -14.02
N HIS A 324 28.25 -7.90 -13.56
CA HIS A 324 28.72 -7.95 -12.17
C HIS A 324 30.00 -7.14 -11.92
N TYR A 325 30.56 -6.47 -12.93
CA TYR A 325 31.77 -5.67 -12.74
C TYR A 325 31.56 -4.59 -11.67
N ILE A 326 32.40 -4.58 -10.64
CA ILE A 326 32.37 -3.55 -9.59
C ILE A 326 33.34 -2.45 -10.01
N ASN A 327 32.80 -1.36 -10.54
CA ASN A 327 33.58 -0.19 -10.91
C ASN A 327 34.08 0.55 -9.65
N PRO A 328 35.39 0.86 -9.53
CA PRO A 328 35.92 1.67 -8.42
C PRO A 328 35.26 3.05 -8.24
N MET A 329 34.62 3.60 -9.29
CA MET A 329 33.96 4.90 -9.28
C MET A 329 32.42 4.84 -9.41
N GLY A 330 31.80 3.65 -9.39
CA GLY A 330 30.36 3.54 -9.64
C GLY A 330 29.71 2.22 -9.17
N THR A 331 28.43 2.07 -9.46
CA THR A 331 27.64 0.85 -9.20
C THR A 331 27.36 0.10 -10.50
N ASN A 332 27.13 -1.21 -10.42
CA ASN A 332 26.52 -1.98 -11.52
C ASN A 332 24.98 -2.06 -11.36
N GLU A 333 24.30 -2.64 -12.33
CA GLU A 333 22.83 -2.72 -12.34
C GLU A 333 22.31 -3.57 -11.18
N TYR A 334 23.00 -4.67 -10.84
CA TYR A 334 22.69 -5.50 -9.66
C TYR A 334 22.69 -4.70 -8.37
N LEU A 335 23.79 -4.00 -8.08
CA LEU A 335 23.91 -3.15 -6.89
C LEU A 335 22.83 -2.06 -6.89
N SER A 336 22.58 -1.44 -8.05
CA SER A 336 21.59 -0.36 -8.17
C SER A 336 20.17 -0.86 -7.86
N ALA A 337 19.81 -2.06 -8.32
CA ALA A 337 18.53 -2.71 -8.00
C ALA A 337 18.42 -3.07 -6.51
N ILE A 338 19.48 -3.65 -5.91
CA ILE A 338 19.53 -3.94 -4.46
C ILE A 338 19.30 -2.67 -3.64
N TRP A 339 19.98 -1.57 -3.97
CA TRP A 339 19.81 -0.30 -3.28
C TRP A 339 18.41 0.29 -3.48
N ALA A 340 17.89 0.28 -4.72
CA ALA A 340 16.60 0.89 -5.03
C ALA A 340 15.45 0.24 -4.26
N VAL A 341 15.45 -1.09 -4.16
CA VAL A 341 14.38 -1.84 -3.50
C VAL A 341 14.63 -1.95 -2.00
N GLY A 342 15.85 -2.36 -1.62
CA GLY A 342 16.18 -2.66 -0.24
C GLY A 342 16.09 -1.45 0.68
N GLN A 343 16.44 -0.25 0.20
CA GLN A 343 16.42 0.96 1.04
C GLN A 343 15.03 1.35 1.51
N ILE A 344 14.01 0.99 0.73
CA ILE A 344 12.60 1.25 1.05
C ILE A 344 12.07 0.14 1.94
N ILE A 345 12.22 -1.13 1.51
CA ILE A 345 11.63 -2.27 2.21
C ILE A 345 12.20 -2.43 3.63
N GLN A 346 13.48 -2.11 3.85
CA GLN A 346 14.11 -2.31 5.16
C GLN A 346 13.45 -1.54 6.31
N ASP A 347 12.68 -0.48 6.03
CA ASP A 347 12.00 0.27 7.07
C ASP A 347 10.76 -0.45 7.61
N TYR A 348 10.30 -1.48 6.90
CA TYR A 348 9.15 -2.32 7.24
C TYR A 348 9.56 -3.70 7.79
N ASP A 349 10.85 -3.90 8.00
CA ASP A 349 11.42 -5.05 8.70
C ASP A 349 12.03 -4.58 10.02
N SER A 350 11.69 -5.26 11.13
CA SER A 350 12.06 -4.81 12.46
C SER A 350 13.50 -5.13 12.85
N ASP A 351 14.05 -6.25 12.39
CA ASP A 351 15.42 -6.67 12.71
C ASP A 351 16.43 -6.27 11.62
N LYS A 352 15.93 -5.97 10.42
CA LYS A 352 16.72 -5.59 9.25
C LYS A 352 17.77 -6.64 8.90
N MET A 353 17.45 -7.91 9.12
CA MET A 353 18.28 -9.04 8.77
C MET A 353 17.71 -9.70 7.52
N PHE A 354 18.44 -9.61 6.41
CA PHE A 354 17.94 -10.02 5.10
C PHE A 354 18.71 -11.23 4.56
N PRO A 355 18.04 -12.37 4.28
CA PRO A 355 18.66 -13.45 3.53
C PRO A 355 19.10 -12.98 2.15
N ALA A 356 20.37 -13.23 1.82
CA ALA A 356 20.91 -12.96 0.51
C ALA A 356 21.45 -14.26 -0.12
N LEU A 357 20.81 -14.67 -1.21
CA LEU A 357 21.02 -15.95 -1.88
C LEU A 357 21.51 -15.71 -3.31
N GLY A 358 22.41 -16.58 -3.76
CA GLY A 358 22.89 -16.65 -5.14
C GLY A 358 22.39 -17.91 -5.84
N PHE A 359 22.29 -17.88 -7.16
CA PHE A 359 21.98 -19.06 -7.98
C PHE A 359 22.75 -19.06 -9.30
N GLY A 360 22.97 -20.25 -9.88
CA GLY A 360 23.59 -20.40 -11.19
C GLY A 360 25.13 -20.37 -11.19
N ALA A 361 25.78 -20.62 -10.05
CA ALA A 361 27.23 -20.62 -9.93
C ALA A 361 27.78 -21.95 -9.40
N GLN A 362 29.06 -22.23 -9.70
CA GLN A 362 29.82 -23.29 -9.08
C GLN A 362 30.53 -22.79 -7.81
N LEU A 363 30.46 -23.56 -6.73
CA LEU A 363 31.00 -23.18 -5.42
C LEU A 363 32.20 -24.06 -5.02
N PRO A 364 33.22 -23.49 -4.36
CA PRO A 364 34.28 -24.30 -3.77
C PRO A 364 33.76 -25.15 -2.59
N PRO A 365 34.46 -26.24 -2.21
CA PRO A 365 35.70 -26.74 -2.82
C PRO A 365 35.48 -27.69 -4.01
N ASP A 366 34.28 -28.24 -4.18
CA ASP A 366 34.00 -29.30 -5.16
C ASP A 366 33.53 -28.77 -6.53
N TRP A 367 33.32 -27.45 -6.65
CA TRP A 367 32.90 -26.76 -7.86
C TRP A 367 31.62 -27.33 -8.48
N LYS A 368 30.72 -27.83 -7.61
CA LYS A 368 29.38 -28.21 -8.04
C LYS A 368 28.52 -26.98 -8.29
N VAL A 369 27.66 -27.10 -9.30
CA VAL A 369 26.65 -26.10 -9.60
C VAL A 369 25.67 -26.02 -8.45
N SER A 370 25.42 -24.81 -7.98
CA SER A 370 24.38 -24.51 -7.03
C SER A 370 23.35 -23.56 -7.66
N HIS A 371 22.08 -23.93 -7.52
CA HIS A 371 20.95 -23.08 -7.87
C HIS A 371 20.37 -22.35 -6.65
N GLU A 372 21.05 -22.43 -5.51
CA GLU A 372 20.73 -21.70 -4.28
C GLU A 372 21.89 -21.79 -3.29
N PHE A 373 22.49 -20.66 -2.91
CA PHE A 373 23.51 -20.63 -1.86
C PHE A 373 23.53 -19.30 -1.13
N ALA A 374 23.91 -19.30 0.15
CA ALA A 374 24.11 -18.09 0.91
C ALA A 374 25.33 -17.32 0.39
N ILE A 375 25.15 -16.08 -0.07
CA ILE A 375 26.27 -15.30 -0.66
C ILE A 375 27.31 -14.86 0.38
N ASN A 376 26.94 -14.88 1.67
CA ASN A 376 27.87 -14.68 2.78
C ASN A 376 28.68 -15.94 3.13
N PHE A 377 28.53 -17.03 2.36
CA PHE A 377 29.13 -18.35 2.58
C PHE A 377 28.83 -19.02 3.93
N ASN A 378 27.76 -18.57 4.62
CA ASN A 378 27.24 -19.24 5.80
C ASN A 378 25.92 -19.96 5.46
N PRO A 379 25.95 -21.26 5.11
CA PRO A 379 24.76 -21.99 4.70
C PRO A 379 23.73 -22.16 5.82
N THR A 380 24.13 -21.99 7.08
CA THR A 380 23.22 -22.06 8.24
C THR A 380 22.59 -20.72 8.60
N ASN A 381 23.15 -19.62 8.09
CA ASN A 381 22.68 -18.27 8.38
C ASN A 381 22.95 -17.35 7.17
N PRO A 382 22.02 -17.30 6.18
CA PRO A 382 22.16 -16.45 5.00
C PRO A 382 21.92 -14.96 5.26
N PHE A 383 21.62 -14.56 6.50
CA PHE A 383 21.16 -13.22 6.82
C PHE A 383 22.29 -12.20 6.85
N CYS A 384 22.05 -11.05 6.23
CA CYS A 384 22.92 -9.89 6.18
C CYS A 384 22.29 -8.73 6.96
N SER A 385 23.11 -7.95 7.68
CA SER A 385 22.63 -6.81 8.45
C SER A 385 22.43 -5.58 7.54
N GLY A 386 21.18 -5.24 7.30
CA GLY A 386 20.78 -4.14 6.42
C GLY A 386 21.12 -4.39 4.94
N VAL A 387 20.74 -3.41 4.10
CA VAL A 387 21.07 -3.41 2.67
C VAL A 387 22.59 -3.32 2.48
N GLU A 388 23.26 -2.56 3.33
CA GLU A 388 24.71 -2.44 3.39
C GLU A 388 25.38 -3.81 3.55
N GLY A 389 24.84 -4.68 4.41
CA GLY A 389 25.33 -6.04 4.61
C GLY A 389 25.19 -6.90 3.36
N ILE A 390 24.06 -6.79 2.64
CA ILE A 390 23.86 -7.50 1.36
C ILE A 390 24.91 -7.06 0.34
N VAL A 391 25.15 -5.76 0.22
CA VAL A 391 26.12 -5.16 -0.71
C VAL A 391 27.55 -5.60 -0.40
N GLN A 392 27.91 -5.66 0.88
CA GLN A 392 29.20 -6.17 1.33
C GLN A 392 29.36 -7.65 0.99
N ALA A 393 28.36 -8.48 1.29
CA ALA A 393 28.38 -9.91 1.00
C ALA A 393 28.43 -10.20 -0.50
N TYR A 394 27.65 -9.47 -1.31
CA TYR A 394 27.70 -9.52 -2.77
C TYR A 394 29.11 -9.23 -3.30
N SER A 395 29.72 -8.12 -2.86
CA SER A 395 31.06 -7.74 -3.32
C SER A 395 32.12 -8.76 -2.90
N ALA A 396 31.98 -9.32 -1.70
CA ALA A 396 32.89 -10.33 -1.17
C ALA A 396 32.74 -11.69 -1.86
N CYS A 397 31.55 -12.06 -2.35
CA CYS A 397 31.31 -13.39 -2.91
C CYS A 397 31.86 -13.57 -4.34
N LEU A 398 31.85 -12.51 -5.15
CA LEU A 398 32.21 -12.55 -6.58
C LEU A 398 33.57 -13.21 -6.88
N PRO A 399 34.66 -12.95 -6.13
CA PRO A 399 35.97 -13.55 -6.43
C PRO A 399 36.06 -15.05 -6.10
N HIS A 400 35.10 -15.59 -5.34
CA HIS A 400 35.15 -16.93 -4.76
C HIS A 400 34.24 -17.94 -5.49
N ILE A 401 33.40 -17.49 -6.42
CA ILE A 401 32.49 -18.32 -7.19
C ILE A 401 32.90 -18.36 -8.67
N ARG A 402 32.42 -19.37 -9.40
CA ARG A 402 32.53 -19.41 -10.87
C ARG A 402 31.14 -19.35 -11.48
N PHE A 403 30.92 -18.37 -12.34
CA PHE A 403 29.63 -18.22 -13.01
C PHE A 403 29.37 -19.41 -13.93
N TYR A 404 28.15 -19.94 -13.91
CA TYR A 404 27.80 -21.15 -14.64
C TYR A 404 26.33 -21.10 -15.11
N GLY A 405 25.59 -22.22 -15.09
CA GLY A 405 24.18 -22.25 -15.41
C GLY A 405 23.60 -23.64 -15.15
N PRO A 406 22.31 -23.88 -15.46
CA PRO A 406 21.35 -22.93 -16.03
C PRO A 406 20.82 -21.85 -15.06
N THR A 407 20.06 -20.88 -15.60
CA THR A 407 19.31 -19.87 -14.85
C THR A 407 17.99 -20.48 -14.35
N ASN A 408 17.96 -20.95 -13.11
CA ASN A 408 16.81 -21.63 -12.52
C ASN A 408 16.21 -20.83 -11.37
N PHE A 409 14.93 -20.47 -11.45
CA PHE A 409 14.22 -19.69 -10.42
C PHE A 409 13.44 -20.55 -9.45
N SER A 410 12.99 -21.73 -9.87
CA SER A 410 12.14 -22.59 -9.03
C SER A 410 12.75 -22.90 -7.65
N PRO A 411 14.07 -23.16 -7.51
CA PRO A 411 14.67 -23.43 -6.20
C PRO A 411 14.48 -22.28 -5.19
N ILE A 412 14.84 -21.05 -5.58
CA ILE A 412 14.78 -19.89 -4.70
C ILE A 412 13.34 -19.46 -4.41
N VAL A 413 12.43 -19.57 -5.40
CA VAL A 413 11.00 -19.32 -5.18
C VAL A 413 10.44 -20.30 -4.16
N ASN A 414 10.74 -21.60 -4.30
CA ASN A 414 10.32 -22.63 -3.35
C ASN A 414 10.96 -22.45 -1.97
N HIS A 415 12.17 -21.90 -1.88
CA HIS A 415 12.81 -21.59 -0.61
C HIS A 415 12.00 -20.57 0.18
N VAL A 416 11.72 -19.41 -0.41
CA VAL A 416 10.94 -18.36 0.28
C VAL A 416 9.51 -18.84 0.53
N ALA A 417 8.91 -19.58 -0.40
CA ALA A 417 7.59 -20.17 -0.23
C ALA A 417 7.50 -21.09 1.00
N ARG A 418 8.56 -21.84 1.35
CA ARG A 418 8.57 -22.67 2.56
C ARG A 418 8.43 -21.85 3.85
N PHE A 419 9.03 -20.65 3.91
CA PHE A 419 8.87 -19.75 5.05
C PHE A 419 7.51 -19.06 5.05
N ALA A 420 7.06 -18.58 3.89
CA ALA A 420 5.73 -18.00 3.73
C ALA A 420 4.61 -19.01 4.09
N ALA A 421 4.79 -20.30 3.78
CA ALA A 421 3.86 -21.36 4.17
C ALA A 421 3.72 -21.50 5.68
N GLN A 422 4.78 -21.28 6.47
CA GLN A 422 4.69 -21.33 7.93
C GLN A 422 3.87 -20.16 8.49
N ALA A 423 3.94 -18.99 7.83
CA ALA A 423 3.15 -17.81 8.18
C ALA A 423 1.65 -17.95 7.85
N THR A 424 1.22 -19.01 7.14
CA THR A 424 -0.21 -19.24 6.88
C THR A 424 -1.03 -19.60 8.11
N GLN A 425 -0.38 -19.98 9.22
CA GLN A 425 -1.01 -20.31 10.49
C GLN A 425 -1.23 -19.09 11.40
N GLN A 426 -0.86 -17.89 10.94
CA GLN A 426 -1.04 -16.66 11.71
C GLN A 426 -2.52 -16.30 11.85
N GLU A 427 -2.93 -15.89 13.05
CA GLU A 427 -4.30 -15.44 13.34
C GLU A 427 -4.54 -13.97 12.96
N ALA A 428 -3.47 -13.22 12.70
CA ALA A 428 -3.50 -11.83 12.26
C ALA A 428 -2.44 -11.60 11.16
N ALA A 429 -2.58 -10.50 10.41
CA ALA A 429 -1.67 -10.13 9.33
C ALA A 429 -0.32 -9.65 9.88
N SER A 430 0.59 -10.58 10.24
CA SER A 430 1.85 -10.23 10.91
C SER A 430 3.08 -10.28 10.04
N GLN A 431 3.18 -11.22 9.09
CA GLN A 431 4.34 -11.31 8.19
C GLN A 431 3.91 -11.49 6.75
N TYR A 432 4.59 -10.78 5.85
CA TYR A 432 4.46 -10.92 4.40
C TYR A 432 5.86 -10.98 3.77
N PHE A 433 6.10 -11.92 2.87
CA PHE A 433 7.43 -12.22 2.34
C PHE A 433 7.63 -11.59 0.97
N ILE A 434 8.82 -11.05 0.72
CA ILE A 434 9.18 -10.43 -0.54
C ILE A 434 10.47 -11.07 -1.03
N LEU A 435 10.43 -11.68 -2.21
CA LEU A 435 11.60 -12.18 -2.91
C LEU A 435 11.95 -11.25 -4.06
N LEU A 436 13.07 -10.53 -3.96
CA LEU A 436 13.66 -9.82 -5.09
C LEU A 436 14.61 -10.76 -5.85
N ILE A 437 14.34 -11.03 -7.12
CA ILE A 437 15.22 -11.74 -8.04
C ILE A 437 15.83 -10.73 -9.01
N ILE A 438 17.15 -10.74 -9.14
CA ILE A 438 17.86 -9.93 -10.14
C ILE A 438 18.58 -10.88 -11.09
N THR A 439 18.33 -10.75 -12.38
CA THR A 439 18.84 -11.67 -13.42
C THR A 439 19.18 -10.94 -14.71
N ASP A 440 20.11 -11.47 -15.49
CA ASP A 440 20.40 -10.95 -16.83
C ASP A 440 19.64 -11.66 -17.96
N GLY A 441 18.81 -12.66 -17.65
CA GLY A 441 17.79 -13.16 -18.57
C GLY A 441 17.61 -14.67 -18.61
N VAL A 442 16.67 -15.07 -19.48
CA VAL A 442 16.24 -16.43 -19.87
C VAL A 442 16.17 -17.46 -18.74
N ILE A 443 14.96 -17.63 -18.21
CA ILE A 443 14.62 -18.71 -17.27
C ILE A 443 14.71 -20.05 -18.00
N SER A 444 15.53 -20.96 -17.49
CA SER A 444 15.74 -22.30 -18.07
C SER A 444 14.72 -23.32 -17.55
N ASP A 445 14.22 -23.16 -16.33
CA ASP A 445 13.25 -24.04 -15.65
C ASP A 445 11.84 -23.42 -15.65
N MET A 446 11.37 -22.97 -16.83
CA MET A 446 10.12 -22.19 -16.93
C MET A 446 8.90 -22.95 -16.40
N ASP A 447 8.75 -24.26 -16.67
CA ASP A 447 7.59 -25.02 -16.22
C ASP A 447 7.59 -25.27 -14.70
N GLU A 448 8.76 -25.48 -14.12
CA GLU A 448 8.96 -25.60 -12.67
C GLU A 448 8.78 -24.25 -11.97
N THR A 449 9.25 -23.17 -12.59
CA THR A 449 9.09 -21.79 -12.09
C THR A 449 7.63 -21.38 -12.10
N ARG A 450 6.91 -21.60 -13.21
CA ARG A 450 5.46 -21.36 -13.28
C ARG A 450 4.70 -22.14 -12.22
N HIS A 451 5.04 -23.41 -12.02
CA HIS A 451 4.43 -24.22 -10.97
C HIS A 451 4.70 -23.64 -9.58
N ALA A 452 5.94 -23.25 -9.29
CA ALA A 452 6.32 -22.65 -8.01
C ALA A 452 5.58 -21.33 -7.76
N VAL A 453 5.49 -20.45 -8.76
CA VAL A 453 4.75 -19.17 -8.66
C VAL A 453 3.25 -19.42 -8.42
N VAL A 454 2.64 -20.37 -9.13
CA VAL A 454 1.23 -20.72 -8.93
C VAL A 454 0.98 -21.25 -7.52
N GLN A 455 1.86 -22.10 -6.98
CA GLN A 455 1.72 -22.55 -5.58
C GLN A 455 1.97 -21.41 -4.58
N ALA A 456 2.96 -20.56 -4.83
CA ALA A 456 3.28 -19.38 -4.04
C ALA A 456 2.14 -18.36 -3.99
N SER A 457 1.29 -18.30 -5.03
CA SER A 457 0.13 -17.39 -5.07
C SER A 457 -0.86 -17.62 -3.90
N LYS A 458 -0.82 -18.78 -3.26
CA LYS A 458 -1.66 -19.13 -2.10
C LYS A 458 -1.07 -18.69 -0.75
N LEU A 459 0.17 -18.21 -0.74
CA LEU A 459 0.98 -17.91 0.45
C LEU A 459 1.13 -16.39 0.66
N PRO A 460 1.51 -15.88 1.85
CA PRO A 460 1.76 -14.45 2.07
C PRO A 460 3.09 -14.02 1.45
N MET A 461 3.21 -14.04 0.12
CA MET A 461 4.45 -13.66 -0.57
C MET A 461 4.26 -12.96 -1.90
N SER A 462 5.20 -12.09 -2.24
CA SER A 462 5.37 -11.47 -3.56
C SER A 462 6.77 -11.73 -4.10
N ILE A 463 6.89 -11.72 -5.42
CA ILE A 463 8.13 -11.92 -6.16
C ILE A 463 8.33 -10.69 -7.03
N ILE A 464 9.48 -10.04 -6.87
CA ILE A 464 9.88 -8.91 -7.69
C ILE A 464 11.04 -9.38 -8.55
N ILE A 465 10.97 -9.17 -9.87
CA ILE A 465 12.01 -9.57 -10.82
C ILE A 465 12.54 -8.31 -11.49
N VAL A 466 13.84 -8.04 -11.32
CA VAL A 466 14.53 -6.96 -12.01
C VAL A 466 15.44 -7.55 -13.08
N GLY A 467 15.12 -7.28 -14.35
CA GLY A 467 15.91 -7.73 -15.50
C GLY A 467 17.04 -6.76 -15.81
N VAL A 468 18.29 -7.18 -15.67
CA VAL A 468 19.50 -6.38 -15.97
C VAL A 468 20.10 -6.73 -17.33
N GLY A 469 20.91 -5.84 -17.89
CA GLY A 469 21.52 -6.05 -19.21
C GLY A 469 20.54 -5.82 -20.36
N ASN A 470 20.71 -6.57 -21.46
CA ASN A 470 20.00 -6.34 -22.72
C ASN A 470 19.39 -7.61 -23.33
N ALA A 471 19.24 -8.69 -22.56
CA ALA A 471 18.71 -9.97 -23.04
C ALA A 471 17.23 -9.90 -23.47
N ASP A 472 16.65 -11.02 -23.90
CA ASP A 472 15.21 -11.12 -24.10
C ASP A 472 14.51 -11.41 -22.76
N PHE A 473 13.50 -10.61 -22.43
CA PHE A 473 12.74 -10.68 -21.17
C PHE A 473 11.29 -11.16 -21.35
N ALA A 474 10.91 -11.64 -22.53
CA ALA A 474 9.55 -12.15 -22.79
C ALA A 474 9.09 -13.23 -21.79
N ALA A 475 10.04 -14.03 -21.29
CA ALA A 475 9.82 -15.03 -20.24
C ALA A 475 9.37 -14.41 -18.90
N MET A 476 9.94 -13.27 -18.52
CA MET A 476 9.63 -12.57 -17.28
C MET A 476 8.33 -11.78 -17.41
N GLU A 477 8.12 -11.10 -18.54
CA GLU A 477 6.84 -10.46 -18.89
C GLU A 477 5.67 -11.46 -18.89
N PHE A 478 5.93 -12.73 -19.22
CA PHE A 478 4.93 -13.78 -19.11
C PHE A 478 4.59 -14.14 -17.65
N LEU A 479 5.57 -14.08 -16.73
CA LEU A 479 5.35 -14.40 -15.32
C LEU A 479 4.60 -13.29 -14.58
N ASP A 480 4.75 -12.04 -15.02
CA ASP A 480 4.18 -10.81 -14.45
C ASP A 480 2.65 -10.80 -14.33
N GLY A 481 1.94 -11.72 -15.01
CA GLY A 481 0.50 -11.94 -14.78
C GLY A 481 -0.46 -10.85 -15.28
N ASP A 482 0.02 -9.63 -15.51
CA ASP A 482 -0.73 -8.43 -15.92
C ASP A 482 -1.68 -8.63 -17.10
N SER A 483 -1.24 -9.39 -18.10
CA SER A 483 -2.01 -9.62 -19.33
C SER A 483 -2.90 -10.88 -19.26
N ARG A 484 -2.59 -11.82 -18.36
CA ARG A 484 -3.26 -13.13 -18.30
C ARG A 484 -2.96 -13.84 -16.98
N VAL A 485 -3.98 -14.51 -16.45
CA VAL A 485 -3.84 -15.39 -15.28
C VAL A 485 -2.79 -16.47 -15.57
N LEU A 486 -1.73 -16.49 -14.75
CA LEU A 486 -0.67 -17.47 -14.86
C LEU A 486 -1.19 -18.87 -14.56
N ARG A 487 -0.77 -19.85 -15.36
CA ARG A 487 -1.10 -21.26 -15.18
C ARG A 487 0.15 -22.11 -14.98
N SER A 488 0.05 -23.14 -14.18
CA SER A 488 1.10 -24.16 -14.03
C SER A 488 1.08 -25.12 -15.23
N HIS A 489 2.07 -26.01 -15.31
CA HIS A 489 2.08 -27.09 -16.31
C HIS A 489 0.95 -28.11 -16.12
N THR A 490 0.30 -28.16 -14.95
CA THR A 490 -0.89 -29.00 -14.69
C THR A 490 -2.20 -28.35 -15.10
N GLY A 491 -2.16 -27.07 -15.51
CA GLY A 491 -3.34 -26.27 -15.89
C GLY A 491 -3.98 -25.49 -14.73
N GLU A 492 -3.49 -25.67 -13.51
CA GLU A 492 -3.93 -24.91 -12.33
C GLU A 492 -3.62 -23.42 -12.48
N GLU A 493 -4.58 -22.56 -12.13
CA GLU A 493 -4.47 -21.10 -12.17
C GLU A 493 -3.89 -20.54 -10.87
N ALA A 494 -3.09 -19.47 -10.97
CA ALA A 494 -2.71 -18.67 -9.82
C ALA A 494 -3.95 -18.02 -9.19
N VAL A 495 -4.02 -18.01 -7.86
CA VAL A 495 -5.18 -17.47 -7.10
C VAL A 495 -5.18 -15.93 -7.12
N ARG A 496 -3.99 -15.33 -7.27
CA ARG A 496 -3.74 -13.90 -7.31
C ARG A 496 -2.44 -13.65 -8.06
N ASP A 497 -2.27 -12.43 -8.55
CA ASP A 497 -0.99 -12.00 -9.07
C ASP A 497 0.00 -11.72 -7.93
N ILE A 498 1.24 -12.16 -8.12
CA ILE A 498 2.30 -12.03 -7.11
C ILE A 498 3.64 -11.64 -7.71
N VAL A 499 3.75 -11.54 -9.04
CA VAL A 499 5.01 -11.23 -9.71
C VAL A 499 4.94 -9.79 -10.18
N GLN A 500 6.00 -9.03 -9.93
CA GLN A 500 6.24 -7.77 -10.63
C GLN A 500 7.53 -7.91 -11.43
N PHE A 501 7.50 -7.69 -12.74
CA PHE A 501 8.69 -7.64 -13.58
C PHE A 501 9.01 -6.20 -14.01
N VAL A 502 10.28 -5.80 -13.85
CA VAL A 502 10.78 -4.51 -14.32
C VAL A 502 12.11 -4.66 -15.04
N PRO A 503 12.22 -4.27 -16.32
CA PRO A 503 13.50 -4.22 -17.01
C PRO A 503 14.30 -2.99 -16.59
N PHE A 504 15.47 -3.18 -15.96
CA PHE A 504 16.35 -2.10 -15.49
C PHE A 504 16.77 -1.15 -16.63
N ARG A 505 16.89 -1.68 -17.86
CA ARG A 505 17.35 -0.92 -19.04
C ARG A 505 16.52 0.36 -19.29
N ASP A 506 15.25 0.36 -18.90
CA ASP A 506 14.32 1.47 -19.10
C ASP A 506 14.60 2.64 -18.15
N PHE A 507 15.41 2.41 -17.10
CA PHE A 507 15.70 3.37 -16.03
C PHE A 507 17.17 3.80 -15.98
N ARG A 508 18.04 3.33 -16.89
CA ARG A 508 19.48 3.67 -16.92
C ARG A 508 19.76 5.17 -16.89
N ASN A 509 18.88 5.96 -17.51
CA ASN A 509 18.99 7.43 -17.59
C ASN A 509 17.88 8.15 -16.80
N ALA A 510 17.13 7.43 -15.97
CA ALA A 510 16.06 7.98 -15.14
C ALA A 510 16.59 8.32 -13.74
N PRO A 511 15.90 9.20 -12.99
CA PRO A 511 16.13 9.33 -11.55
C PRO A 511 16.02 7.97 -10.85
N LYS A 512 16.86 7.71 -9.85
CA LYS A 512 16.92 6.41 -9.16
C LYS A 512 15.57 6.04 -8.53
N GLU A 513 14.83 7.05 -8.10
CA GLU A 513 13.51 6.95 -7.49
C GLU A 513 12.48 6.38 -8.48
N THR A 514 12.69 6.55 -9.79
CA THR A 514 11.76 6.05 -10.81
C THR A 514 11.82 4.53 -10.94
N LEU A 515 12.99 3.91 -10.74
CA LEU A 515 13.12 2.45 -10.69
C LEU A 515 12.36 1.87 -9.50
N ALA A 516 12.60 2.42 -8.30
CA ALA A 516 11.92 1.99 -7.08
C ALA A 516 10.39 2.07 -7.23
N LYS A 517 9.89 3.18 -7.81
CA LYS A 517 8.47 3.37 -8.12
C LYS A 517 7.88 2.26 -8.97
N ALA A 518 8.54 1.92 -10.08
CA ALA A 518 8.07 0.86 -10.96
C ALA A 518 8.13 -0.52 -10.27
N VAL A 519 9.23 -0.79 -9.56
CA VAL A 519 9.49 -2.11 -8.96
C VAL A 519 8.58 -2.41 -7.77
N LEU A 520 8.12 -1.39 -7.05
CA LEU A 520 7.29 -1.53 -5.84
C LEU A 520 5.82 -1.21 -6.07
N ALA A 521 5.42 -0.87 -7.30
CA ALA A 521 4.09 -0.34 -7.63
C ALA A 521 2.93 -1.25 -7.17
N GLU A 522 3.05 -2.55 -7.42
CA GLU A 522 1.96 -3.50 -7.12
C GLU A 522 2.00 -4.08 -5.70
N LEU A 523 3.13 -3.98 -5.02
CA LEU A 523 3.35 -4.68 -3.76
C LEU A 523 2.30 -4.32 -2.69
N PRO A 524 1.93 -3.04 -2.46
CA PRO A 524 0.86 -2.70 -1.51
C PRO A 524 -0.46 -3.41 -1.81
N GLN A 525 -0.84 -3.49 -3.08
CA GLN A 525 -2.06 -4.14 -3.52
C GLN A 525 -1.98 -5.66 -3.32
N GLN A 526 -0.87 -6.29 -3.68
CA GLN A 526 -0.66 -7.73 -3.51
C GLN A 526 -0.74 -8.15 -2.03
N VAL A 527 -0.19 -7.34 -1.12
CA VAL A 527 -0.31 -7.52 0.35
C VAL A 527 -1.77 -7.47 0.80
N VAL A 528 -2.47 -6.40 0.42
CA VAL A 528 -3.88 -6.19 0.80
C VAL A 528 -4.77 -7.30 0.25
N GLN A 529 -4.57 -7.70 -1.02
CA GLN A 529 -5.32 -8.79 -1.65
C GLN A 529 -5.17 -10.10 -0.88
N TYR A 530 -3.94 -10.47 -0.48
CA TYR A 530 -3.73 -11.70 0.28
C TYR A 530 -4.46 -11.68 1.63
N PHE A 531 -4.25 -10.64 2.44
CA PHE A 531 -4.85 -10.60 3.78
C PHE A 531 -6.38 -10.47 3.72
N LYS A 532 -6.93 -9.71 2.76
CA LYS A 532 -8.39 -9.66 2.52
C LYS A 532 -8.94 -11.02 2.11
N HIS A 533 -8.29 -11.72 1.18
CA HIS A 533 -8.73 -13.05 0.76
C HIS A 533 -8.74 -14.06 1.92
N ARG A 534 -7.81 -13.92 2.87
CA ARG A 534 -7.74 -14.75 4.08
C ARG A 534 -8.60 -14.26 5.23
N ASN A 535 -9.28 -13.11 5.09
CA ASN A 535 -10.03 -12.43 6.15
C ASN A 535 -9.18 -12.17 7.41
N LEU A 536 -7.90 -11.82 7.23
CA LEU A 536 -6.99 -11.53 8.33
C LEU A 536 -7.00 -10.02 8.65
N PRO A 537 -7.32 -9.62 9.89
CA PRO A 537 -7.20 -8.23 10.32
C PRO A 537 -5.74 -7.85 10.63
N PRO A 538 -5.41 -6.54 10.64
CA PRO A 538 -4.16 -6.06 11.23
C PRO A 538 -4.03 -6.48 12.71
N ILE A 539 -2.81 -6.74 13.20
CA ILE A 539 -2.58 -7.24 14.57
C ILE A 539 -3.17 -6.28 15.61
N ASN A 540 -2.87 -4.98 15.47
CA ASN A 540 -3.33 -3.95 16.40
C ASN A 540 -4.56 -3.21 15.87
N SER A 541 -5.62 -3.95 15.53
CA SER A 541 -6.92 -3.41 15.18
C SER A 541 -7.70 -2.97 16.43
N GLU A 542 -7.13 -2.13 17.28
CA GLU A 542 -7.97 -1.50 18.31
C GLU A 542 -8.98 -0.55 17.63
N PRO A 543 -10.24 -0.54 18.10
CA PRO A 543 -11.21 0.43 17.61
C PRO A 543 -10.73 1.84 17.97
N ALA A 544 -10.73 2.73 16.99
CA ALA A 544 -10.55 4.16 17.23
C ALA A 544 -11.68 4.71 18.10
#